data_AF-A0A080LSI8-F1
#
_entry.id   AF-A0A080LSI8-F1
#
_cell.length_a   1.000
_cell.length_b   1.000
_cell.length_c   1.000
_cell.angle_alpha   90.00
_cell.angle_beta   90.00
_cell.angle_gamma   90.00
#
_symmetry.space_group_name_H-M   'P 1'
#
loop_
_entity.id
_entity.type
_entity.pdbx_description
1 polymer ?
#
loop_
_entity_poly.entity_id
_entity_poly.type
_entity_poly.pdbx_seq_one_letter_code
_entity_poly.pdbx_strand_id
1 'polypeptide(L)'
;MKALTVIGTAAMFLVGGGILTHGIPPLHHLVEHLAGLAGTIAGVGGVLKALLPPLLDVLVGVVAGGLALLGVQAFAAIRAALRRQKRQ
;
A
#
# COMPACT_ATOMS: atom_id res chain seq x y z
N MET A 1 15.30 12.38 15.12
CA MET A 1 15.21 10.92 14.96
C MET A 1 13.81 10.44 14.56
N LYS A 2 12.76 10.67 15.37
CA LYS A 2 11.40 10.13 15.12
C LYS A 2 10.78 10.51 13.76
N ALA A 3 10.94 11.76 13.33
CA ALA A 3 10.39 12.24 12.06
C ALA A 3 10.94 11.47 10.84
N LEU A 4 12.26 11.20 10.83
CA LEU A 4 12.91 10.45 9.76
C LEU A 4 12.42 9.00 9.70
N THR A 5 12.14 8.38 10.85
CA THR A 5 11.58 7.03 10.90
C THR A 5 10.19 6.99 10.27
N VAL A 6 9.31 7.93 10.63
CA VAL A 6 7.94 7.99 10.08
C VAL A 6 7.97 8.24 8.57
N ILE A 7 8.80 9.20 8.12
CA ILE A 7 8.97 9.49 6.69
C ILE A 7 9.51 8.25 5.96
N GLY A 8 10.50 7.57 6.53
CA GLY A 8 11.06 6.33 5.97
C GLY A 8 10.02 5.24 5.85
N THR A 9 9.17 5.04 6.87
CA THR A 9 8.07 4.07 6.82
C THR A 9 7.05 4.43 5.75
N ALA A 10 6.65 5.70 5.67
CA ALA A 10 5.74 6.18 4.62
C ALA A 10 6.33 5.97 3.22
N ALA A 11 7.63 6.22 3.04
CA ALA A 11 8.33 5.97 1.78
C ALA A 11 8.36 4.49 1.40
N MET A 12 8.57 3.58 2.35
CA MET A 12 8.53 2.14 2.07
C MET A 12 7.14 1.68 1.59
N PHE A 13 6.06 2.21 2.20
CA PHE A 13 4.70 1.93 1.75
C PHE A 13 4.37 2.58 0.41
N LEU A 14 4.84 3.80 0.15
CA LEU A 14 4.71 4.46 -1.15
C LEU A 14 5.35 3.62 -2.26
N VAL A 15 6.59 3.17 -2.05
CA VAL A 15 7.33 2.37 -3.04
C VAL A 15 6.65 1.02 -3.25
N GLY A 16 6.31 0.29 -2.18
CA GLY A 16 5.63 -0.99 -2.30
C GLY A 16 4.25 -0.88 -2.94
N GLY A 17 3.48 0.15 -2.57
CA GLY A 17 2.18 0.44 -3.14
C GLY A 17 2.24 0.77 -4.62
N GLY A 18 3.20 1.58 -5.06
CA GLY A 18 3.43 1.89 -6.47
C GLY A 18 3.74 0.64 -7.31
N ILE A 19 4.50 -0.32 -6.76
CA ILE A 19 4.75 -1.61 -7.42
C ILE A 19 3.43 -2.39 -7.61
N LEU A 20 2.56 -2.42 -6.60
CA LEU A 20 1.29 -3.13 -6.67
C LEU A 20 0.30 -2.46 -7.64
N THR A 21 0.17 -1.13 -7.58
CA THR A 21 -0.77 -0.40 -8.45
C THR A 21 -0.38 -0.51 -9.91
N HIS A 22 0.91 -0.49 -10.25
CA HIS A 22 1.37 -0.69 -11.63
C HIS A 22 1.32 -2.17 -12.06
N GLY A 23 1.52 -3.11 -11.15
CA GLY A 23 1.45 -4.54 -11.44
C GLY A 23 0.04 -5.11 -11.59
N ILE A 24 -0.98 -4.40 -11.10
CA ILE A 24 -2.38 -4.85 -11.08
C ILE A 24 -3.24 -3.90 -11.93
N PRO A 25 -3.60 -4.27 -13.18
CA PRO A 25 -4.26 -3.36 -14.12
C PRO A 25 -5.55 -2.68 -13.58
N PRO A 26 -6.43 -3.39 -12.84
CA PRO A 26 -7.59 -2.74 -12.22
C PRO A 26 -7.24 -1.62 -11.23
N LEU A 27 -6.15 -1.77 -10.46
CA LEU A 27 -5.71 -0.74 -9.51
C LEU A 27 -5.13 0.46 -10.24
N HIS A 28 -4.34 0.22 -11.30
CA HIS A 28 -3.79 1.28 -12.13
C HIS A 28 -4.89 2.17 -12.72
N HIS A 29 -5.91 1.56 -13.33
CA HIS A 29 -7.02 2.31 -13.91
C HIS A 29 -7.86 3.07 -12.88
N LEU A 30 -8.00 2.53 -11.66
CA LEU A 30 -8.69 3.25 -10.59
C LEU A 30 -7.91 4.51 -10.19
N VAL A 31 -6.59 4.40 -10.04
CA VAL A 31 -5.71 5.53 -9.70
C VAL A 31 -5.72 6.57 -10.83
N GLU A 32 -5.61 6.15 -12.08
CA GLU A 32 -5.68 7.05 -13.25
C GLU A 32 -7.04 7.75 -13.36
N HIS A 33 -8.14 7.04 -13.12
CA HIS A 33 -9.48 7.63 -13.17
C HIS A 33 -9.66 8.71 -12.09
N LEU A 34 -9.24 8.41 -10.86
CA LEU A 34 -9.28 9.39 -9.76
C LEU A 34 -8.36 10.59 -10.01
N ALA A 35 -7.16 10.36 -10.55
CA ALA A 35 -6.24 11.44 -10.92
C ALA A 35 -6.78 12.28 -12.09
N GLY A 36 -7.50 11.68 -13.04
CA GLY A 36 -8.18 12.36 -14.13
C GLY A 36 -9.28 13.29 -13.63
N LEU A 37 -10.12 12.81 -12.70
CA LEU A 37 -11.17 13.62 -12.06
C LEU A 37 -10.58 14.76 -11.20
N ALA A 38 -9.48 14.51 -10.50
CA ALA A 38 -8.78 15.55 -9.74
C ALA A 38 -8.15 16.62 -10.65
N GLY A 39 -7.73 16.23 -11.86
CA GLY A 39 -7.14 17.11 -12.85
C GLY A 39 -8.09 18.16 -13.43
N THR A 40 -9.42 17.98 -13.32
CA THR A 40 -10.41 18.91 -13.87
C THR A 40 -10.72 20.10 -12.95
N ILE A 41 -10.13 20.15 -11.75
CA ILE A 41 -10.35 21.24 -10.80
C ILE A 41 -9.59 22.49 -11.25
N ALA A 42 -10.32 23.57 -11.55
CA ALA A 42 -9.73 24.84 -11.98
C ALA A 42 -8.78 25.42 -10.92
N GLY A 43 -7.58 25.84 -11.34
CA GLY A 43 -6.57 26.47 -10.50
C GLY A 43 -5.60 25.51 -9.78
N VAL A 44 -6.00 24.27 -9.45
CA VAL A 44 -5.17 23.32 -8.67
C VAL A 44 -5.02 21.93 -9.33
N GLY A 45 -5.78 21.64 -10.39
CA GLY A 45 -5.86 20.30 -11.00
C GLY A 45 -4.50 19.71 -11.44
N GLY A 46 -3.56 20.53 -11.92
CA GLY A 46 -2.22 20.06 -12.29
C GLY A 46 -1.41 19.52 -11.11
N VAL A 47 -1.47 20.22 -9.97
CA VAL A 47 -0.80 19.80 -8.72
C VAL A 47 -1.50 18.58 -8.12
N LEU A 48 -2.83 18.58 -8.14
CA LEU A 48 -3.63 17.48 -7.63
C LEU A 48 -3.38 16.19 -8.42
N LYS A 49 -3.33 16.28 -9.76
CA LYS A 49 -3.00 15.14 -10.62
C LYS A 49 -1.61 14.57 -10.36
N ALA A 50 -0.64 15.38 -9.93
CA ALA A 50 0.70 14.91 -9.59
C ALA A 50 0.79 14.29 -8.18
N LEU A 51 0.01 14.80 -7.22
CA LEU A 51 0.04 14.34 -5.82
C LEU A 51 -0.91 13.18 -5.53
N LEU A 52 -2.02 13.06 -6.26
CA LEU A 52 -3.02 12.03 -5.98
C LEU A 52 -2.49 10.60 -6.21
N PRO A 53 -1.78 10.30 -7.31
CA PRO A 53 -1.24 8.96 -7.54
C PRO A 53 -0.33 8.45 -6.41
N PRO A 54 0.73 9.16 -5.98
CA PRO A 54 1.59 8.68 -4.89
C PRO A 54 0.86 8.56 -3.55
N LEU A 55 -0.19 9.38 -3.31
CA LEU A 55 -1.02 9.27 -2.11
C LEU A 55 -1.86 7.99 -2.11
N LEU A 56 -2.44 7.65 -3.26
CA LEU A 56 -3.18 6.40 -3.45
C LEU A 56 -2.25 5.20 -3.38
N ASP A 57 -1.04 5.29 -3.94
CA ASP A 57 -0.02 4.25 -3.83
C ASP A 57 0.33 3.98 -2.36
N VAL A 58 0.57 5.01 -1.54
CA VAL A 58 0.77 4.83 -0.09
C VAL A 58 -0.39 4.09 0.54
N LEU A 59 -1.63 4.47 0.21
CA LEU A 59 -2.83 3.85 0.77
C LEU A 59 -2.90 2.35 0.41
N VAL A 60 -2.69 2.02 -0.86
CA VAL A 60 -2.64 0.64 -1.37
C VAL A 60 -1.51 -0.13 -0.69
N GLY A 61 -0.33 0.47 -0.57
CA GLY A 61 0.83 -0.13 0.10
C GLY A 61 0.56 -0.46 1.56
N VAL A 62 -0.07 0.44 2.31
CA VAL A 62 -0.46 0.22 3.72
C VAL A 62 -1.46 -0.92 3.84
N VAL A 63 -2.50 -0.94 3.02
CA VAL A 63 -3.52 -2.00 3.03
C VAL A 63 -2.89 -3.35 2.67
N ALA A 64 -2.12 -3.41 1.60
CA ALA A 64 -1.46 -4.64 1.14
C ALA A 64 -0.43 -5.15 2.17
N GLY A 65 0.37 -4.25 2.74
CA GLY A 65 1.32 -4.60 3.80
C GLY A 65 0.62 -5.14 5.05
N GLY A 66 -0.50 -4.52 5.46
CA GLY A 66 -1.33 -5.02 6.55
C GLY A 66 -1.88 -6.42 6.28
N LEU A 67 -2.42 -6.66 5.09
CA LEU A 67 -2.91 -7.98 4.69
C LEU A 67 -1.79 -9.02 4.65
N ALA A 68 -0.61 -8.68 4.13
CA ALA A 68 0.55 -9.56 4.11
C ALA A 68 0.99 -9.94 5.53
N LEU A 69 1.05 -8.98 6.45
CA LEU A 69 1.37 -9.23 7.86
C LEU A 69 0.35 -10.15 8.52
N LEU A 70 -0.95 -9.94 8.30
CA LEU A 70 -2.00 -10.82 8.80
C LEU A 70 -1.85 -12.25 8.26
N GLY A 71 -1.57 -12.40 6.96
CA GLY A 71 -1.33 -13.71 6.34
C GLY A 71 -0.13 -14.44 6.94
N VAL A 72 1.00 -13.74 7.13
CA VAL A 72 2.22 -14.30 7.74
C VAL A 72 1.96 -14.69 9.20
N GLN A 73 1.25 -13.88 9.97
CA GLN A 73 0.88 -14.17 11.36
C GLN A 73 -0.01 -15.40 11.46
N ALA A 74 -1.04 -15.49 10.62
CA ALA A 74 -1.92 -16.66 10.57
C ALA A 74 -1.15 -17.94 10.20
N PHE A 75 -0.29 -17.87 9.17
CA PHE A 75 0.55 -18.99 8.78
C PHE A 75 1.50 -19.43 9.89
N ALA A 76 2.17 -18.48 10.55
CA ALA A 76 3.07 -18.75 11.67
C ALA A 76 2.32 -19.42 12.84
N ALA A 77 1.11 -18.95 13.16
CA ALA A 77 0.27 -19.52 14.20
C ALA A 77 -0.13 -20.98 13.88
N ILE A 78 -0.58 -21.25 12.66
CA ILE A 78 -0.95 -22.61 12.20
C ILE A 78 0.27 -23.55 12.28
N ARG A 79 1.43 -23.09 11.78
CA ARG A 79 2.67 -23.90 11.82
C ARG A 79 3.12 -24.20 13.25
N ALA A 80 2.97 -23.24 14.17
CA ALA A 80 3.31 -23.42 15.58
C ALA A 80 2.38 -24.45 16.25
N ALA A 81 1.07 -24.39 15.97
CA ALA A 81 0.09 -25.35 16.48
C ALA A 81 0.39 -26.78 16.02
N LEU A 82 0.67 -26.97 14.72
CA LEU A 82 1.03 -28.29 14.16
C LEU A 82 2.31 -28.87 14.76
N ARG A 83 3.31 -28.02 15.06
CA ARG A 83 4.55 -28.47 15.72
C ARG A 83 4.35 -28.88 17.18
N ARG A 84 3.43 -28.25 17.90
CA ARG A 84 3.12 -28.62 19.30
C ARG A 84 2.44 -29.98 19.39
N GLN A 85 1.51 -30.27 18.47
CA GLN A 85 0.82 -31.55 18.41
C GLN A 85 1.77 -32.73 18.15
N LYS A 86 2.86 -32.52 17.40
CA LYS A 86 3.84 -33.58 17.09
C LYS A 86 4.86 -33.83 18.20
N ARG A 87 4.90 -32.99 19.24
CA ARG A 87 5.82 -33.08 20.40
C ARG A 87 5.16 -33.67 21.64
N GLN A 88 3.83 -33.77 21.65
CA GLN A 88 3.06 -34.49 22.66
C GLN A 88 2.71 -35.88 22.12
#